data_AF-A0A415BHW3-F1
#
_entry.id   AF-A0A415BHW3-F1
#
_cell.length_a   1.000
_cell.length_b   1.000
_cell.length_c   1.000
_cell.angle_alpha   90.00
_cell.angle_beta   90.00
_cell.angle_gamma   90.00
#
_symmetry.space_group_name_H-M   'P 1'
#
loop_
_entity.id
_entity.type
_entity.pdbx_description
1 polymer ?
#
loop_
_entity_poly.entity_id
_entity_poly.type
_entity_poly.pdbx_seq_one_letter_code
_entity_poly.pdbx_strand_id
1 'polypeptide(L)'
;MGKTYTAANGQVVTDEMIDAWCESYERGEFPDGEHTVGGIVHGRPPLSGEGTATLSVKIPLGMKEAIRRRAAAEGMTPSEFARAALSEKLLAAG
;
A
#
# COMPACT_ATOMS: atom_id res chain seq x y z
N MET A 1 -35.63 -11.70 1.84
CA MET A 1 -35.77 -10.94 3.09
C MET A 1 -34.36 -10.53 3.48
N GLY A 2 -33.98 -9.27 3.24
CA GLY A 2 -32.65 -8.75 3.60
C GLY A 2 -32.42 -8.82 5.11
N LYS A 3 -31.17 -8.94 5.53
CA LYS A 3 -30.80 -8.91 6.94
C LYS A 3 -30.90 -7.49 7.48
N THR A 4 -31.12 -7.41 8.79
CA THR A 4 -31.19 -6.15 9.53
C THR A 4 -30.19 -6.17 10.66
N TYR A 5 -29.47 -5.08 10.82
CA TYR A 5 -28.43 -4.87 11.82
C TYR A 5 -28.80 -3.66 12.68
N THR A 6 -28.44 -3.68 13.95
CA THR A 6 -28.58 -2.50 14.82
C THR A 6 -27.20 -1.92 15.05
N ALA A 7 -26.97 -0.71 14.57
CA ALA A 7 -25.74 0.03 14.80
C ALA A 7 -25.61 0.44 16.28
N ALA A 8 -24.39 0.79 16.71
CA ALA A 8 -24.11 1.15 18.11
C ALA A 8 -24.92 2.36 18.62
N ASN A 9 -25.38 3.23 17.72
CA ASN A 9 -26.26 4.36 18.02
C ASN A 9 -27.76 3.98 18.04
N GLY A 10 -28.10 2.69 17.91
CA GLY A 10 -29.47 2.19 17.89
C GLY A 10 -30.16 2.27 16.51
N GLN A 11 -29.48 2.79 15.48
CA GLN A 11 -30.03 2.85 14.14
C GLN A 11 -30.12 1.45 13.52
N VAL A 12 -31.28 1.14 12.94
CA VAL A 12 -31.47 -0.09 12.15
C VAL A 12 -30.92 0.13 10.74
N VAL A 13 -30.04 -0.76 10.31
CA VAL A 13 -29.38 -0.78 9.00
C VAL A 13 -29.79 -2.04 8.27
N THR A 14 -30.23 -1.93 7.02
CA THR A 14 -30.59 -3.09 6.19
C THR A 14 -29.50 -3.41 5.18
N ASP A 15 -29.49 -4.62 4.62
CA ASP A 15 -28.59 -4.97 3.51
C ASP A 15 -28.77 -3.98 2.32
N GLU A 16 -30.01 -3.57 2.01
CA GLU A 16 -30.27 -2.62 0.92
C GLU A 16 -29.68 -1.23 1.18
N MET A 17 -29.62 -0.80 2.45
CA MET A 17 -28.94 0.44 2.83
C MET A 17 -27.42 0.33 2.64
N ILE A 18 -26.84 -0.83 2.98
CA ILE A 18 -25.42 -1.10 2.79
C ILE A 18 -25.07 -1.10 1.30
N ASP A 19 -25.87 -1.77 0.48
CA ASP A 19 -25.65 -1.82 -0.98
C ASP A 19 -25.72 -0.42 -1.60
N ALA A 20 -26.72 0.38 -1.22
CA ALA A 20 -26.87 1.75 -1.71
C ALA A 20 -25.68 2.65 -1.30
N TRP A 21 -25.16 2.47 -0.07
CA TRP A 21 -23.95 3.17 0.35
C TRP A 21 -22.75 2.72 -0.47
N CYS A 22 -22.48 1.42 -0.58
CA CYS A 22 -21.37 0.89 -1.38
C CYS A 22 -21.36 1.50 -2.79
N GLU A 23 -22.51 1.53 -3.47
CA GLU A 23 -22.63 2.08 -4.82
C GLU A 23 -22.30 3.59 -4.86
N SER A 24 -22.73 4.35 -3.85
CA SER A 24 -22.44 5.79 -3.71
C SER A 24 -20.95 6.04 -3.46
N TYR A 25 -20.34 5.30 -2.55
CA TYR A 25 -18.89 5.37 -2.27
C TYR A 25 -18.04 4.98 -3.49
N GLU A 26 -18.46 3.97 -4.27
CA GLU A 26 -17.78 3.58 -5.51
C GLU A 26 -17.84 4.66 -6.60
N ARG A 27 -18.92 5.46 -6.64
CA ARG A 27 -19.04 6.63 -7.51
C ARG A 27 -18.31 7.88 -6.98
N GLY A 28 -17.76 7.81 -5.78
CA GLY A 28 -17.13 8.96 -5.12
C GLY A 28 -18.13 9.99 -4.59
N GLU A 29 -19.36 9.57 -4.36
CA GLU A 29 -20.39 10.37 -3.69
C GLU A 29 -20.29 10.11 -2.18
N PHE A 30 -19.79 11.08 -1.44
CA PHE A 30 -19.59 10.96 0.01
C PHE A 30 -20.63 11.80 0.77
N PRO A 31 -21.00 11.39 1.99
CA PRO A 31 -21.75 12.24 2.90
C PRO A 31 -21.05 13.57 3.17
N ASP A 32 -21.82 14.61 3.54
CA ASP A 32 -21.28 15.94 3.81
C ASP A 32 -20.15 15.90 4.86
N GLY A 33 -18.97 16.41 4.48
CA GLY A 33 -17.77 16.45 5.31
C GLY A 33 -16.81 15.27 5.09
N GLU A 34 -17.26 14.22 4.41
CA GLU A 34 -16.41 13.12 3.97
C GLU A 34 -15.86 13.37 2.57
N HIS A 35 -14.64 12.93 2.32
CA HIS A 35 -13.98 13.06 1.03
C HIS A 35 -12.90 11.99 0.89
N THR A 36 -12.51 11.68 -0.35
CA THR A 36 -11.32 10.87 -0.58
C THR A 36 -10.08 11.61 -0.08
N VAL A 37 -9.34 10.99 0.84
CA VAL A 37 -8.11 11.56 1.41
C VAL A 37 -6.88 11.44 0.48
N GLY A 38 -7.11 11.19 -0.82
CA GLY A 38 -6.04 11.06 -1.80
C GLY A 38 -6.56 10.82 -3.20
N GLY A 39 -5.73 11.16 -4.20
CA GLY A 39 -6.00 10.78 -5.59
C GLY A 39 -6.01 9.26 -5.74
N ILE A 40 -6.89 8.75 -6.61
CA ILE A 40 -6.91 7.33 -6.97
C ILE A 40 -5.54 6.99 -7.59
N VAL A 41 -4.73 6.22 -6.87
CA VAL A 41 -3.47 5.72 -7.42
C VAL A 41 -3.78 4.48 -8.26
N HIS A 42 -3.86 4.67 -9.57
CA HIS A 42 -3.95 3.55 -10.50
C HIS A 42 -2.62 2.76 -10.50
N GLY A 43 -2.67 1.49 -10.10
CA GLY A 43 -1.52 0.58 -10.09
C GLY A 43 -1.05 0.21 -8.68
N ARG A 44 0.21 -0.25 -8.57
CA ARG A 44 0.77 -0.61 -7.26
C ARG A 44 0.94 0.68 -6.44
N PRO A 45 0.48 0.71 -5.17
CA PRO A 45 0.73 1.85 -4.29
C PRO A 45 2.20 2.27 -4.30
N PRO A 46 2.48 3.58 -4.22
CA PRO A 46 3.85 4.07 -4.22
C PRO A 46 4.61 3.48 -3.03
N LEU A 47 5.89 3.17 -3.23
CA LEU A 47 6.74 2.55 -2.21
C LEU A 47 7.04 3.48 -1.01
N SER A 48 6.74 4.77 -1.13
CA SER A 48 7.03 5.84 -0.18
C SER A 48 6.06 7.01 -0.39
N GLY A 49 5.65 7.67 0.69
CA GLY A 49 4.83 8.89 0.63
C GLY A 49 5.60 10.14 0.16
N GLU A 50 6.93 10.14 0.29
CA GLU A 50 7.82 11.22 -0.16
C GLU A 50 8.21 11.11 -1.64
N GLY A 51 7.76 10.03 -2.30
CA GLY A 51 8.17 9.68 -3.65
C GLY A 51 9.37 8.73 -3.71
N THR A 52 9.77 8.37 -4.92
CA THR A 52 10.88 7.44 -5.19
C THR A 52 11.88 8.07 -6.16
N ALA A 53 13.17 7.85 -5.90
CA ALA A 53 14.26 8.26 -6.77
C ALA A 53 15.11 7.04 -7.18
N THR A 54 15.66 7.07 -8.39
CA THR A 54 16.53 6.00 -8.90
C THR A 54 17.99 6.29 -8.55
N LEU A 55 18.62 5.40 -7.78
CA LEU A 55 20.07 5.37 -7.58
C LEU A 55 20.71 4.32 -8.50
N SER A 56 21.50 4.78 -9.47
CA SER A 56 22.24 3.90 -10.40
C SER A 56 23.69 3.73 -9.95
N VAL A 57 24.08 2.51 -9.57
CA VAL A 57 25.45 2.16 -9.17
C VAL A 57 26.01 1.02 -10.02
N LYS A 58 27.29 1.15 -10.40
CA LYS A 58 28.03 0.05 -11.01
C LYS A 58 28.65 -0.80 -9.91
N ILE A 59 28.40 -2.10 -9.95
CA ILE A 59 28.92 -3.07 -8.98
C ILE A 59 29.67 -4.19 -9.72
N PRO A 60 30.65 -4.85 -9.07
CA PRO A 60 31.29 -6.03 -9.63
C PRO A 60 30.25 -7.13 -9.96
N LEU A 61 30.52 -7.92 -11.01
CA LEU A 61 29.60 -8.99 -11.43
C LEU A 61 29.31 -9.99 -10.30
N GLY A 62 30.33 -10.36 -9.53
CA GLY A 62 30.16 -11.26 -8.38
C GLY A 62 29.23 -10.70 -7.31
N MET A 63 29.21 -9.38 -7.11
CA MET A 63 28.31 -8.73 -6.17
C MET A 63 26.86 -8.78 -6.66
N LYS A 64 26.63 -8.56 -7.97
CA LYS A 64 25.30 -8.70 -8.58
C LYS A 64 24.72 -10.09 -8.36
N GLU A 65 25.54 -11.13 -8.57
CA GLU A 65 25.11 -12.52 -8.38
C GLU A 65 24.93 -12.87 -6.90
N ALA A 66 25.73 -12.31 -6.00
CA ALA A 66 25.53 -12.47 -4.56
C ALA A 66 24.20 -11.84 -4.09
N ILE A 67 23.87 -10.63 -4.57
CA ILE A 67 22.60 -9.96 -4.27
C ILE A 67 21.42 -10.81 -4.75
N ARG A 68 21.46 -11.29 -6.00
CA ARG A 68 20.39 -12.12 -6.57
C ARG A 68 20.15 -13.38 -5.74
N ARG A 69 21.21 -14.08 -5.36
CA ARG A 69 21.12 -15.33 -4.60
C ARG A 69 20.55 -15.10 -3.19
N ARG A 70 21.02 -14.06 -2.49
CA ARG A 70 20.53 -13.74 -1.13
C ARG A 70 19.08 -13.26 -1.16
N ALA A 71 18.74 -12.37 -2.08
CA ALA A 71 17.36 -11.92 -2.27
C ALA A 71 16.41 -13.10 -2.50
N ALA A 72 16.78 -14.03 -3.40
CA ALA A 72 15.97 -15.23 -3.65
C ALA A 72 15.83 -16.14 -2.40
N ALA A 73 16.90 -16.32 -1.62
CA ALA A 73 16.85 -17.10 -0.39
C ALA A 73 15.94 -16.47 0.68
N GLU A 74 15.78 -15.15 0.66
CA GLU A 74 14.93 -14.38 1.58
C GLU A 74 13.52 -14.10 1.00
N GLY A 75 13.19 -14.63 -0.19
CA GLY A 75 11.91 -14.38 -0.85
C GLY A 75 11.72 -12.93 -1.32
N MET A 76 12.80 -12.17 -1.47
CA MET A 76 12.82 -10.77 -1.87
C MET A 76 13.26 -10.60 -3.33
N THR A 77 12.86 -9.48 -3.93
CA THR A 77 13.48 -9.02 -5.17
C THR A 77 14.88 -8.43 -4.91
N PRO A 78 15.80 -8.43 -5.89
CA PRO A 78 17.11 -7.79 -5.75
C PRO A 78 17.04 -6.31 -5.30
N SER A 79 16.02 -5.57 -5.76
CA SER A 79 15.81 -4.17 -5.40
C SER A 79 15.27 -3.98 -3.98
N GLU A 80 14.48 -4.93 -3.47
CA GLU A 80 14.06 -4.93 -2.05
C GLU A 80 15.24 -5.23 -1.14
N PHE A 81 16.04 -6.26 -1.48
CA PHE A 81 17.26 -6.58 -0.75
C PHE A 81 18.24 -5.40 -0.72
N ALA A 82 18.46 -4.74 -1.87
CA ALA A 82 19.33 -3.57 -1.95
C ALA A 82 18.80 -2.40 -1.10
N ARG A 83 17.49 -2.12 -1.12
CA ARG A 83 16.89 -1.07 -0.29
C ARG A 83 17.04 -1.39 1.21
N ALA A 84 16.79 -2.63 1.63
CA ALA A 84 16.95 -3.05 3.01
C ALA A 84 18.38 -2.86 3.52
N ALA A 85 19.38 -3.29 2.74
CA ALA A 85 20.79 -3.11 3.09
C ALA A 85 21.20 -1.64 3.19
N LEU A 86 20.69 -0.77 2.31
CA LEU A 86 20.92 0.68 2.39
C LEU A 86 20.28 1.27 3.64
N SER A 87 19.02 0.94 3.92
CA SER A 87 18.29 1.42 5.09
C SER A 87 18.97 1.00 6.40
N GLU A 88 19.40 -0.26 6.51
CA GLU A 88 20.12 -0.77 7.68
C GLU A 88 21.38 0.07 7.96
N LYS A 89 22.16 0.39 6.91
CA LYS A 89 23.38 1.19 7.03
C LYS A 89 23.12 2.65 7.38
N LEU A 90 22.05 3.24 6.85
CA LEU A 90 21.68 4.63 7.16
C LEU A 90 21.12 4.76 8.58
N LEU A 91 20.33 3.79 9.05
CA LEU A 91 19.78 3.77 10.40
C LEU A 91 20.86 3.54 11.46
N ALA A 92 21.85 2.69 11.19
CA ALA A 92 22.97 2.45 12.10
C ALA A 92 23.98 3.62 12.18
N ALA A 93 23.86 4.60 11.29
CA ALA A 93 24.73 5.78 11.25
C ALA A 93 24.12 7.02 11.95
N GLY A 94 22.88 6.91 12.47
CA GLY A 94 22.24 7.90 13.33
C GLY A 94 22.25 7.48 14.79
#